data_AF-A0A3L7YAZ9-F1
#
_entry.id   AF-A0A3L7YAZ9-F1
#
_cell.length_a   1.000
_cell.length_b   1.000
_cell.length_c   1.000
_cell.angle_alpha   90.00
_cell.angle_beta   90.00
_cell.angle_gamma   90.00
#
_symmetry.space_group_name_H-M   'P 1'
#
loop_
_entity.id
_entity.type
_entity.pdbx_description
1 polymer ?
#
loop_
_entity_poly.entity_id
_entity_poly.type
_entity_poly.pdbx_seq_one_letter_code
_entity_poly.pdbx_strand_id
1 'polypeptide(L)'
;MDDLQSPWPEPRVALTLQQQADFIWQAVALSFSSGAERVSIYRLADILKPPAGHEPYGLFRVDGSPRPAALAYQQAIRLLSGFTTVAQSRSAAVQVVVFNRPGSVTRVLWARGGDAVTVRLRQTPGTQSAQLFNALGEEQALPAGRLYRLVLAPASREPHHQYAVGGTPLILVEQLAPPRAAG
;
A
#
# COMPACT_ATOMS: atom_id res chain seq x y z
N MET A 1 3.41 22.67 8.69
CA MET A 1 4.40 22.11 7.75
C MET A 1 5.48 23.16 7.70
N ASP A 2 6.60 22.97 8.39
CA ASP A 2 7.73 23.90 8.33
C ASP A 2 9.03 23.11 8.50
N ASP A 3 9.84 22.96 7.43
CA ASP A 3 11.30 22.85 7.59
C ASP A 3 12.06 23.10 6.27
N LEU A 4 12.99 24.06 6.31
CA LEU A 4 13.79 24.53 5.17
C LEU A 4 15.10 23.75 4.94
N GLN A 5 15.49 22.78 5.82
CA GLN A 5 16.58 21.80 5.54
C GLN A 5 16.71 20.61 6.55
N SER A 6 15.84 20.49 7.58
CA SER A 6 15.43 19.29 8.37
C SER A 6 16.17 18.80 9.65
N PRO A 7 16.06 19.51 10.81
CA PRO A 7 16.07 18.89 12.13
C PRO A 7 14.68 18.84 12.82
N TRP A 8 14.20 17.61 13.09
CA TRP A 8 12.98 17.34 13.88
C TRP A 8 13.33 16.41 15.07
N PRO A 9 13.73 16.95 16.24
CA PRO A 9 14.27 16.16 17.35
C PRO A 9 13.21 15.32 18.09
N GLU A 10 11.93 15.68 17.97
CA GLU A 10 10.80 14.95 18.56
C GLU A 10 9.68 14.76 17.54
N PRO A 11 9.68 13.63 16.79
CA PRO A 11 8.63 13.38 15.82
C PRO A 11 7.29 13.17 16.51
N ARG A 12 6.26 13.94 16.12
CA ARG A 12 4.89 13.74 16.61
C ARG A 12 4.38 12.32 16.36
N VAL A 13 4.80 11.74 15.23
CA VAL A 13 4.58 10.35 14.87
C VAL A 13 5.94 9.73 14.58
N ALA A 14 6.46 8.94 15.52
CA ALA A 14 7.58 8.05 15.26
C ALA A 14 7.03 6.85 14.47
N LEU A 15 7.62 6.51 13.33
CA LEU A 15 7.25 5.36 12.52
C LEU A 15 8.49 4.55 12.18
N THR A 16 8.34 3.23 12.08
CA THR A 16 9.37 2.36 11.52
C THR A 16 9.50 2.54 10.00
N LEU A 17 10.61 2.10 9.41
CA LEU A 17 10.79 2.07 7.95
C LEU A 17 9.74 1.22 7.23
N GLN A 18 9.28 0.14 7.87
CA GLN A 18 8.20 -0.68 7.34
C GLN A 18 6.88 0.09 7.33
N GLN A 19 6.55 0.82 8.39
CA GLN A 19 5.34 1.63 8.44
C GLN A 19 5.37 2.80 7.48
N GLN A 20 6.55 3.38 7.22
CA GLN A 20 6.71 4.36 6.15
C GLN A 20 6.31 3.74 4.79
N ALA A 21 6.76 2.52 4.49
CA ALA A 21 6.40 1.80 3.26
C ALA A 21 4.92 1.43 3.19
N ASP A 22 4.35 0.96 4.31
CA ASP A 22 2.94 0.61 4.42
C ASP A 22 2.06 1.85 4.21
N PHE A 23 2.46 2.99 4.76
CA PHE A 23 1.75 4.24 4.61
C PHE A 23 1.72 4.73 3.16
N ILE A 24 2.77 4.48 2.35
CA ILE A 24 2.75 4.80 0.91
C ILE A 24 1.56 4.12 0.23
N TRP A 25 1.41 2.80 0.41
CA TRP A 25 0.30 2.05 -0.17
C TRP A 25 -1.06 2.55 0.32
N GLN A 26 -1.20 2.76 1.63
CA GLN A 26 -2.46 3.20 2.23
C GLN A 26 -2.83 4.61 1.75
N ALA A 27 -1.89 5.55 1.74
CA ALA A 27 -2.10 6.93 1.30
C ALA A 27 -2.44 6.98 -0.20
N VAL A 28 -1.66 6.34 -1.06
CA VAL A 28 -1.91 6.29 -2.51
C VAL A 28 -3.29 5.70 -2.80
N ALA A 29 -3.61 4.57 -2.17
CA ALA A 29 -4.90 3.90 -2.38
C ALA A 29 -6.08 4.78 -1.95
N LEU A 30 -6.00 5.38 -0.75
CA LEU A 30 -7.03 6.25 -0.23
C LEU A 30 -7.19 7.53 -1.05
N SER A 31 -6.09 8.16 -1.46
CA SER A 31 -6.12 9.38 -2.28
C SER A 31 -6.87 9.17 -3.60
N PHE A 32 -6.51 8.14 -4.37
CA PHE A 32 -7.22 7.84 -5.62
C PHE A 32 -8.69 7.48 -5.38
N SER A 33 -8.98 6.66 -4.36
CA SER A 33 -10.37 6.31 -4.02
C SER A 33 -11.22 7.48 -3.48
N SER A 34 -10.58 8.61 -3.17
CA SER A 34 -11.22 9.85 -2.74
C SER A 34 -11.30 10.89 -3.87
N GLY A 35 -10.98 10.50 -5.11
CA GLY A 35 -11.11 11.35 -6.29
C GLY A 35 -9.86 12.15 -6.66
N ALA A 36 -8.71 11.90 -6.03
CA ALA A 36 -7.47 12.52 -6.47
C ALA A 36 -7.10 12.04 -7.87
N GLU A 37 -6.84 12.98 -8.78
CA GLU A 37 -6.37 12.65 -10.14
C GLU A 37 -4.86 12.40 -10.16
N ARG A 38 -4.12 12.98 -9.22
CA ARG A 38 -2.67 12.87 -9.08
C ARG A 38 -2.28 12.79 -7.61
N VAL A 39 -1.28 11.97 -7.32
CA VAL A 39 -0.70 11.79 -5.99
C VAL A 39 0.81 11.94 -6.12
N SER A 40 1.42 12.73 -5.25
CA SER A 40 2.87 12.88 -5.16
C SER A 40 3.33 12.66 -3.73
N ILE A 41 4.52 12.07 -3.58
CA ILE A 41 5.12 11.79 -2.27
C ILE A 41 6.19 12.82 -1.97
N TYR A 42 5.96 13.62 -0.93
CA TYR A 42 7.01 14.43 -0.33
C TYR A 42 7.82 13.54 0.63
N ARG A 43 9.12 13.30 0.43
CA ARG A 43 10.01 13.83 -0.62
C ARG A 43 10.86 12.74 -1.25
N LEU A 44 11.43 13.03 -2.42
CA LEU A 44 12.24 12.06 -3.17
C LEU A 44 13.46 11.61 -2.36
N ALA A 45 14.33 12.54 -1.94
CA ALA A 45 15.56 12.20 -1.23
C ALA A 45 15.81 13.13 -0.06
N ASP A 46 16.48 12.62 0.97
CA ASP A 46 17.03 13.41 2.07
C ASP A 46 18.09 14.39 1.53
N ILE A 47 18.16 15.59 2.13
CA ILE A 47 19.18 16.59 1.75
C ILE A 47 20.40 16.51 2.67
N LEU A 48 20.16 16.32 3.96
CA LEU A 48 21.20 16.31 4.99
C LEU A 48 21.29 14.93 5.63
N LYS A 49 22.51 14.53 5.97
CA LYS A 49 22.73 13.28 6.71
C LYS A 49 22.18 13.47 8.13
N PRO A 50 21.24 12.64 8.58
CA PRO A 50 20.69 12.75 9.92
C PRO A 50 21.74 12.39 10.98
N PRO A 51 21.57 12.83 12.24
CA PRO A 51 22.26 12.25 13.38
C PRO A 51 22.05 10.73 13.44
N ALA A 52 23.02 10.01 14.01
CA ALA A 52 22.88 8.57 14.19
C ALA A 52 21.57 8.22 14.94
N GLY A 53 20.88 7.18 14.48
CA GLY A 53 19.59 6.75 15.05
C GLY A 53 18.37 7.56 14.61
N HIS A 54 18.55 8.59 13.76
CA HIS A 54 17.44 9.35 13.19
C HIS A 54 17.31 9.03 11.69
N GLU A 55 16.07 8.88 11.23
CA GLU A 55 15.78 8.54 9.84
C GLU A 55 14.75 9.56 9.27
N PRO A 56 15.17 10.44 8.33
CA PRO A 56 14.29 11.44 7.72
C PRO A 56 13.31 10.84 6.69
N TYR A 57 12.46 11.71 6.13
CA TYR A 57 11.25 11.35 5.37
C TYR A 57 11.49 10.96 3.91
N GLY A 58 12.68 11.14 3.36
CA GLY A 58 12.94 10.91 1.93
C GLY A 58 12.76 9.45 1.53
N LEU A 59 12.32 9.18 0.30
CA LEU A 59 12.30 7.82 -0.25
C LEU A 59 13.72 7.25 -0.41
N PHE A 60 14.68 8.13 -0.69
CA PHE A 60 16.11 7.83 -0.79
C PHE A 60 16.89 8.54 0.31
N ARG A 61 17.89 7.86 0.85
CA ARG A 61 18.89 8.48 1.75
C ARG A 61 19.79 9.42 0.96
N VAL A 62 20.61 10.21 1.67
CA VAL A 62 21.58 11.13 1.09
C VAL A 62 22.59 10.43 0.16
N ASP A 63 22.96 9.19 0.47
CA ASP A 63 23.86 8.36 -0.35
C ASP A 63 23.18 7.73 -1.57
N GLY A 64 21.89 8.04 -1.81
CA GLY A 64 21.11 7.48 -2.91
C GLY A 64 20.58 6.07 -2.66
N SER A 65 20.86 5.46 -1.50
CA SER A 65 20.28 4.15 -1.18
C SER A 65 18.77 4.24 -0.97
N PRO A 66 17.98 3.30 -1.53
CA PRO A 66 16.53 3.31 -1.35
C PRO A 66 16.15 2.92 0.08
N ARG A 67 15.07 3.53 0.58
CA ARG A 67 14.31 3.01 1.72
C ARG A 67 13.25 2.03 1.23
N PRO A 68 12.69 1.17 2.12
CA PRO A 68 11.53 0.34 1.80
C PRO A 68 10.36 1.13 1.18
N ALA A 69 10.17 2.38 1.58
CA ALA A 69 9.15 3.27 1.01
C ALA A 69 9.37 3.57 -0.49
N ALA A 70 10.61 3.64 -0.98
CA ALA A 70 10.89 3.80 -2.41
C ALA A 70 10.42 2.57 -3.20
N LEU A 71 10.67 1.38 -2.67
CA LEU A 71 10.22 0.12 -3.27
C LEU A 71 8.69 0.05 -3.26
N ALA A 72 8.04 0.33 -2.12
CA ALA A 72 6.58 0.36 -2.04
C ALA A 72 5.97 1.35 -3.04
N TYR A 73 6.56 2.53 -3.21
CA TYR A 73 6.07 3.51 -4.17
C TYR A 73 6.23 3.04 -5.62
N GLN A 74 7.37 2.44 -5.97
CA GLN A 74 7.60 1.83 -7.28
C GLN A 74 6.56 0.74 -7.57
N GLN A 75 6.25 -0.10 -6.58
CA GLN A 75 5.25 -1.16 -6.71
C GLN A 75 3.83 -0.60 -6.85
N ALA A 76 3.49 0.43 -6.09
CA ALA A 76 2.20 1.12 -6.20
C ALA A 76 2.00 1.69 -7.60
N ILE A 77 3.01 2.33 -8.17
CA ILE A 77 2.97 2.79 -9.57
C ILE A 77 2.74 1.59 -10.50
N ARG A 78 3.60 0.56 -10.43
CA ARG A 78 3.54 -0.60 -11.33
C ARG A 78 2.18 -1.30 -11.34
N LEU A 79 1.61 -1.52 -10.15
CA LEU A 79 0.42 -2.37 -9.96
C LEU A 79 -0.90 -1.60 -10.06
N LEU A 80 -0.88 -0.28 -9.88
CA LEU A 80 -2.09 0.56 -9.93
C LEU A 80 -2.18 1.38 -11.22
N SER A 81 -1.09 1.60 -11.96
CA SER A 81 -1.12 2.34 -13.23
C SER A 81 -2.13 1.77 -14.22
N GLY A 82 -2.81 2.68 -14.93
CA GLY A 82 -3.78 2.35 -15.98
C GLY A 82 -5.16 1.93 -15.46
N PHE A 83 -5.44 2.10 -14.16
CA PHE A 83 -6.80 1.93 -13.66
C PHE A 83 -7.77 2.93 -14.32
N THR A 84 -9.00 2.48 -14.54
CA THR A 84 -10.09 3.28 -15.11
C THR A 84 -11.13 3.63 -14.06
N THR A 85 -11.32 2.77 -13.07
CA THR A 85 -12.19 3.04 -11.91
C THR A 85 -11.54 2.57 -10.63
N VAL A 86 -11.87 3.27 -9.54
CA VAL A 86 -11.42 2.95 -8.19
C VAL A 86 -12.59 3.07 -7.24
N ALA A 87 -12.72 2.11 -6.33
CA ALA A 87 -13.74 2.12 -5.29
C ALA A 87 -13.13 1.62 -3.98
N GLN A 88 -13.63 2.15 -2.86
CA GLN A 88 -13.23 1.70 -1.53
C GLN A 88 -14.40 1.12 -0.75
N SER A 89 -14.10 0.13 0.08
CA SER A 89 -15.01 -0.40 1.10
C SER A 89 -14.29 -0.45 2.43
N ARG A 90 -14.98 -0.01 3.47
CA ARG A 90 -14.43 0.12 4.83
C ARG A 90 -15.37 -0.54 5.82
N SER A 91 -14.79 -1.34 6.72
CA SER A 91 -15.44 -1.81 7.93
C SER A 91 -14.71 -1.29 9.18
N ALA A 92 -15.18 -1.71 10.36
CA ALA A 92 -14.46 -1.44 11.61
C ALA A 92 -13.04 -2.04 11.57
N ALA A 93 -12.87 -3.23 11.00
CA ALA A 93 -11.63 -4.01 11.07
C ALA A 93 -10.75 -3.92 9.81
N VAL A 94 -11.32 -3.65 8.63
CA VAL A 94 -10.61 -3.78 7.34
C VAL A 94 -10.87 -2.58 6.44
N GLN A 95 -9.85 -2.18 5.70
CA GLN A 95 -9.97 -1.31 4.54
C GLN A 95 -9.65 -2.11 3.27
N VAL A 96 -10.46 -1.93 2.23
CA VAL A 96 -10.24 -2.51 0.91
C VAL A 96 -10.39 -1.41 -0.13
N VAL A 97 -9.40 -1.27 -1.01
CA VAL A 97 -9.47 -0.40 -2.17
C VAL A 97 -9.30 -1.23 -3.43
N VAL A 98 -10.22 -1.11 -4.37
CA VAL A 98 -10.30 -1.91 -5.60
C VAL A 98 -10.05 -0.99 -6.78
N PHE A 99 -9.03 -1.31 -7.56
CA PHE A 99 -8.65 -0.65 -8.80
C PHE A 99 -8.99 -1.58 -9.96
N ASN A 100 -9.85 -1.13 -10.87
CA ASN A 100 -10.17 -1.88 -12.08
C ASN A 100 -9.40 -1.29 -13.25
N ARG A 101 -8.77 -2.14 -14.06
CA ARG A 101 -8.20 -1.78 -15.36
C ARG A 101 -8.64 -2.80 -16.41
N PRO A 102 -8.58 -2.49 -17.71
CA PRO A 102 -8.88 -3.48 -18.75
C PRO A 102 -8.09 -4.77 -18.53
N GLY A 103 -8.79 -5.90 -18.42
CA GLY A 103 -8.18 -7.23 -18.25
C GLY A 103 -7.64 -7.56 -16.86
N SER A 104 -7.79 -6.71 -15.83
CA SER A 104 -7.37 -7.09 -14.47
C SER A 104 -7.96 -6.23 -13.35
N VAL A 105 -7.96 -6.79 -12.14
CA VAL A 105 -8.41 -6.11 -10.91
C VAL A 105 -7.30 -6.17 -9.87
N THR A 106 -6.93 -5.03 -9.30
CA THR A 106 -6.00 -4.94 -8.18
C THR A 106 -6.75 -4.53 -6.93
N ARG A 107 -6.58 -5.26 -5.82
CA ARG A 107 -7.13 -4.91 -4.50
C ARG A 107 -6.00 -4.65 -3.52
N VAL A 108 -6.03 -3.51 -2.85
CA VAL A 108 -5.15 -3.18 -1.73
C VAL A 108 -5.95 -3.35 -0.45
N LEU A 109 -5.47 -4.19 0.48
CA LEU A 109 -6.18 -4.54 1.70
C LEU A 109 -5.29 -4.42 2.92
N TRP A 110 -5.83 -3.90 4.02
CA TRP A 110 -5.12 -3.88 5.30
C TRP A 110 -6.07 -3.94 6.51
N ALA A 111 -5.55 -4.45 7.63
CA ALA A 111 -6.24 -4.36 8.92
C ALA A 111 -6.16 -2.92 9.44
N ARG A 112 -7.25 -2.43 10.02
CA ARG A 112 -7.36 -1.05 10.51
C ARG A 112 -6.94 -0.85 11.97
N GLY A 113 -6.69 -1.93 12.70
CA GLY A 113 -6.39 -1.89 14.13
C GLY A 113 -5.38 -2.96 14.55
N GLY A 114 -5.23 -3.14 15.86
CA GLY A 114 -4.19 -3.99 16.45
C GLY A 114 -4.41 -5.49 16.38
N ASP A 115 -5.51 -5.95 15.79
CA ASP A 115 -5.83 -7.37 15.68
C ASP A 115 -5.59 -7.85 14.25
N ALA A 116 -5.06 -9.06 14.11
CA ALA A 116 -4.97 -9.74 12.82
C ALA A 116 -6.38 -10.06 12.31
N VAL A 117 -6.63 -9.88 11.01
CA VAL A 117 -7.96 -10.08 10.42
C VAL A 117 -7.90 -11.09 9.29
N THR A 118 -8.73 -12.14 9.36
CA THR A 118 -8.92 -13.06 8.22
C THR A 118 -10.04 -12.56 7.32
N VAL A 119 -9.72 -12.24 6.08
CA VAL A 119 -10.70 -11.85 5.05
C VAL A 119 -11.01 -13.01 4.12
N ARG A 120 -12.28 -13.12 3.72
CA ARG A 120 -12.75 -14.03 2.68
C ARG A 120 -13.20 -13.20 1.48
N LEU A 121 -12.48 -13.30 0.37
CA LEU A 121 -12.75 -12.53 -0.85
C LEU A 121 -13.20 -13.46 -1.95
N ARG A 122 -14.31 -13.16 -2.62
CA ARG A 122 -14.67 -13.87 -3.85
C ARG A 122 -13.71 -13.48 -4.95
N GLN A 123 -13.32 -14.44 -5.77
CA GLN A 123 -12.58 -14.14 -7.00
C GLN A 123 -13.44 -13.29 -7.93
N THR A 124 -12.81 -12.40 -8.68
CA THR A 124 -13.52 -11.67 -9.75
C THR A 124 -14.00 -12.67 -10.81
N PRO A 125 -15.25 -12.58 -11.29
CA PRO A 125 -15.70 -13.41 -12.40
C PRO A 125 -14.77 -13.26 -13.61
N GLY A 126 -14.35 -14.40 -14.18
CA GLY A 126 -13.40 -14.42 -15.31
C GLY A 126 -11.93 -14.36 -14.92
N THR A 127 -11.56 -14.39 -13.64
CA THR A 127 -10.15 -14.52 -13.20
C THR A 127 -9.51 -15.78 -13.81
N GLN A 128 -8.39 -15.59 -14.51
CA GLN A 128 -7.55 -16.67 -15.07
C GLN A 128 -6.35 -16.98 -14.18
N SER A 129 -5.78 -15.95 -13.56
CA SER A 129 -4.67 -16.08 -12.61
C SER A 129 -4.74 -15.02 -11.52
N ALA A 130 -4.17 -15.33 -10.36
CA ALA A 130 -4.13 -14.42 -9.24
C ALA A 130 -2.78 -14.46 -8.54
N GLN A 131 -2.28 -13.28 -8.21
CA GLN A 131 -1.02 -13.07 -7.52
C GLN A 131 -1.28 -12.21 -6.28
N LEU A 132 -0.66 -12.59 -5.17
CA LEU A 132 -0.63 -11.81 -3.95
C LEU A 132 0.76 -11.21 -3.80
N PHE A 133 0.81 -9.90 -3.61
CA PHE A 133 2.04 -9.15 -3.35
C PHE A 133 2.01 -8.64 -1.91
N ASN A 134 3.18 -8.62 -1.27
CA ASN A 134 3.38 -7.82 -0.07
C ASN A 134 3.70 -6.35 -0.42
N ALA A 135 3.82 -5.50 0.59
CA ALA A 135 4.08 -4.07 0.41
C ALA A 135 5.40 -3.75 -0.34
N LEU A 136 6.39 -4.67 -0.33
CA LEU A 136 7.69 -4.49 -0.98
C LEU A 136 7.76 -5.11 -2.38
N GLY A 137 6.72 -5.83 -2.81
CA GLY A 137 6.60 -6.40 -4.14
C GLY A 137 7.01 -7.87 -4.26
N GLU A 138 7.25 -8.57 -3.14
CA GLU A 138 7.41 -10.03 -3.16
C GLU A 138 6.07 -10.67 -3.54
N GLU A 139 6.10 -11.58 -4.49
CA GLU A 139 4.89 -12.15 -5.09
C GLU A 139 4.71 -13.63 -4.75
N GLN A 140 3.45 -14.03 -4.59
CA GLN A 140 3.04 -15.40 -4.41
C GLN A 140 1.83 -15.68 -5.29
N ALA A 141 1.91 -16.73 -6.12
CA ALA A 141 0.75 -17.21 -6.88
C ALA A 141 -0.31 -17.76 -5.92
N LEU A 142 -1.56 -17.34 -6.12
CA LEU A 142 -2.70 -17.90 -5.39
C LEU A 142 -3.34 -19.03 -6.21
N PRO A 143 -3.79 -20.11 -5.55
CA PRO A 143 -4.44 -21.21 -6.25
C PRO A 143 -5.75 -20.77 -6.90
N ALA A 144 -6.10 -21.42 -8.01
CA ALA A 144 -7.42 -21.27 -8.62
C ALA A 144 -8.52 -21.73 -7.65
N GLY A 145 -9.68 -21.08 -7.67
CA GLY A 145 -10.74 -21.40 -6.72
C GLY A 145 -12.02 -20.60 -6.95
N ARG A 146 -12.70 -20.24 -5.86
CA ARG A 146 -13.83 -19.29 -5.88
C ARG A 146 -13.69 -18.19 -4.82
N LEU A 147 -12.85 -18.44 -3.81
CA LEU A 147 -12.65 -17.60 -2.66
C LEU A 147 -11.16 -17.61 -2.27
N TYR A 148 -10.61 -16.43 -2.00
CA TYR A 148 -9.35 -16.29 -1.28
C TYR A 148 -9.62 -16.18 0.22
N ARG A 149 -8.72 -16.76 1.01
CA ARG A 149 -8.63 -16.52 2.45
C ARG A 149 -7.29 -15.85 2.71
N LEU A 150 -7.31 -14.57 3.05
CA LEU A 150 -6.10 -13.80 3.32
C LEU A 150 -6.06 -13.41 4.79
N VAL A 151 -4.88 -13.48 5.40
CA VAL A 151 -4.64 -13.01 6.77
C VAL A 151 -3.96 -11.65 6.67
N LEU A 152 -4.64 -10.61 7.18
CA LEU A 152 -4.10 -9.27 7.26
C LEU A 152 -3.39 -9.10 8.59
N ALA A 153 -2.12 -8.69 8.53
CA ALA A 153 -1.32 -8.41 9.72
C ALA A 153 -1.95 -7.24 10.52
N PRO A 154 -1.83 -7.23 11.86
CA PRO A 154 -2.30 -6.12 12.68
C PRO A 154 -1.48 -4.84 12.43
N ALA A 155 -2.08 -3.70 12.75
CA ALA A 155 -1.35 -2.44 12.85
C ALA A 155 -0.38 -2.46 14.04
N SER A 156 0.81 -1.91 13.85
CA SER A 156 1.80 -1.74 14.93
C SER A 156 1.50 -0.50 15.77
N ARG A 157 1.76 -0.58 17.08
CA ARG A 157 1.56 0.53 18.02
C ARG A 157 2.77 1.44 18.05
N GLU A 158 2.52 2.76 18.08
CA GLU A 158 3.56 3.76 18.21
C GLU A 158 3.62 4.35 19.63
N PRO A 159 4.78 4.85 20.08
CA PRO A 159 4.95 5.42 21.43
C PRO A 159 3.95 6.55 21.76
N HIS A 160 3.55 7.34 20.76
CA HIS A 160 2.67 8.51 20.92
C HIS A 160 1.28 8.36 20.28
N HIS A 161 1.03 7.27 19.55
CA HIS A 161 -0.21 7.02 18.83
C HIS A 161 -0.58 5.54 18.90
N GLN A 162 -1.86 5.22 19.13
CA GLN A 162 -2.27 3.81 19.19
C GLN A 162 -2.00 3.07 17.87
N TYR A 163 -2.46 3.61 16.73
CA TYR A 163 -2.23 3.04 15.39
C TYR A 163 -2.22 4.16 14.34
N ALA A 164 -1.05 4.75 14.07
CA ALA A 164 -0.94 5.84 13.09
C ALA A 164 -1.02 5.33 11.64
N VAL A 165 -0.56 4.11 11.40
CA VAL A 165 -0.59 3.40 10.10
C VAL A 165 -1.30 2.08 10.33
N GLY A 166 -2.17 1.68 9.39
CA GLY A 166 -2.81 0.37 9.44
C GLY A 166 -1.81 -0.78 9.29
N GLY A 167 -2.28 -2.02 9.41
CA GLY A 167 -1.43 -3.20 9.20
C GLY A 167 -0.79 -3.24 7.81
N THR A 168 0.28 -4.03 7.66
CA THR A 168 1.01 -4.16 6.40
C THR A 168 0.05 -4.57 5.27
N PRO A 169 -0.04 -3.78 4.19
CA PRO A 169 -0.97 -4.07 3.10
C PRO A 169 -0.64 -5.35 2.35
N LEU A 170 -1.69 -6.07 1.97
CA LEU A 170 -1.64 -7.09 0.93
C LEU A 170 -2.22 -6.54 -0.36
N ILE A 171 -1.58 -6.86 -1.47
CA ILE A 171 -1.99 -6.43 -2.80
C ILE A 171 -2.35 -7.66 -3.64
N LEU A 172 -3.63 -7.86 -3.87
CA LEU A 172 -4.14 -8.96 -4.68
C LEU A 172 -4.38 -8.47 -6.11
N VAL A 173 -3.68 -9.07 -7.07
CA VAL A 173 -3.85 -8.79 -8.50
C VAL A 173 -4.48 -10.02 -9.16
N GLU A 174 -5.60 -9.82 -9.84
CA GLU A 174 -6.27 -10.83 -10.65
C GLU A 174 -6.21 -10.45 -12.12
N GLN A 175 -5.67 -11.34 -12.96
CA GLN A 175 -5.78 -11.20 -14.43
C GLN A 175 -7.08 -11.84 -14.88
N LEU A 176 -7.86 -11.11 -15.67
CA LEU A 176 -9.15 -11.53 -16.18
C LEU A 176 -9.04 -11.99 -17.63
N ALA A 177 -9.87 -12.96 -18.00
CA ALA A 177 -10.08 -13.30 -19.39
C ALA A 177 -10.59 -12.07 -20.16
N PRO A 178 -10.20 -11.90 -21.44
CA PRO A 178 -10.78 -10.86 -22.27
C PRO A 178 -12.31 -11.06 -22.36
N PRO A 179 -13.08 -9.97 -22.49
CA PRO A 179 -14.52 -10.08 -22.68
C PRO A 179 -14.80 -10.95 -23.91
N ARG A 180 -15.71 -11.92 -23.77
CA ARG A 180 -16.17 -12.70 -24.93
C ARG A 180 -16.80 -11.75 -25.94
N ALA A 181 -16.34 -11.78 -27.19
CA ALA A 181 -17.00 -11.06 -28.26
C ALA A 181 -18.46 -11.52 -28.36
N ALA A 182 -19.40 -10.59 -28.41
CA ALA A 182 -20.77 -10.90 -28.77
C ALA A 182 -20.78 -11.29 -30.26
N GLY A 183 -21.16 -12.53 -30.55
CA GLY A 183 -21.38 -13.02 -31.91
C GLY A 183 -22.73 -12.60 -32.46
#